data_AF-A0A356G3D9-F1
#
_entry.id   AF-A0A356G3D9-F1
#
_cell.length_a   1.000
_cell.length_b   1.000
_cell.length_c   1.000
_cell.angle_alpha   90.00
_cell.angle_beta   90.00
_cell.angle_gamma   90.00
#
_symmetry.space_group_name_H-M   'P 1'
#
loop_
_entity.id
_entity.type
_entity.pdbx_description
1 polymer ?
#
loop_
_entity_poly.entity_id
_entity_poly.type
_entity_poly.pdbx_seq_one_letter_code
_entity_poly.pdbx_strand_id
1 'polypeptide(L)'
;MNKTITFGIPCYNSAAYMDHCIESILEGTGYAEDVEIIIVDDGSAKDETPAKADEWAERHSKIIRAIHQENGGHGAAVMQAVRNASGVYFKNVDSDDWVDAEAVSALLAQLRHFIELGEHVDLVITNYVYEHVED
;
A
#
# COMPACT_ATOMS: atom_id res chain seq x y z
N MET A 1 6.48 18.42 -0.43
CA MET A 1 7.48 17.51 0.13
C MET A 1 7.45 16.23 -0.68
N ASN A 2 8.59 15.56 -0.89
CA ASN A 2 8.58 14.25 -1.53
C ASN A 2 7.88 13.24 -0.63
N LYS A 3 7.23 12.23 -1.21
CA LYS A 3 6.68 11.12 -0.45
C LYS A 3 7.83 10.30 0.14
N THR A 4 7.74 9.91 1.40
CA THR A 4 8.71 9.04 2.08
C THR A 4 8.60 7.63 1.53
N ILE A 5 7.40 7.08 1.45
CA ILE A 5 7.13 5.70 1.03
C ILE A 5 5.85 5.62 0.21
N THR A 6 5.87 4.77 -0.82
CA THR A 6 4.67 4.31 -1.52
C THR A 6 4.35 2.88 -1.10
N PHE A 7 3.12 2.64 -0.67
CA PHE A 7 2.55 1.31 -0.50
C PHE A 7 1.80 0.93 -1.78
N GLY A 8 2.24 -0.15 -2.45
CA GLY A 8 1.52 -0.74 -3.57
C GLY A 8 0.61 -1.86 -3.08
N ILE A 9 -0.68 -1.80 -3.45
CA ILE A 9 -1.68 -2.80 -3.08
C ILE A 9 -2.27 -3.42 -4.35
N PRO A 10 -1.76 -4.57 -4.80
CA PRO A 10 -2.33 -5.31 -5.91
C PRO A 10 -3.63 -5.99 -5.49
N CYS A 11 -4.70 -5.73 -6.24
CA CYS A 11 -6.04 -6.25 -5.99
C CYS A 11 -6.54 -7.06 -7.19
N TYR A 12 -7.16 -8.21 -6.93
CA TYR A 12 -7.88 -8.98 -7.94
C TYR A 12 -9.03 -9.76 -7.28
N ASN A 13 -10.25 -9.25 -7.44
CA ASN A 13 -11.42 -9.70 -6.69
C ASN A 13 -11.18 -9.71 -5.17
N SER A 14 -10.72 -8.57 -4.66
CA SER A 14 -10.29 -8.33 -3.28
C SER A 14 -11.33 -7.62 -2.40
N ALA A 15 -12.58 -7.45 -2.86
CA ALA A 15 -13.56 -6.58 -2.21
C ALA A 15 -13.89 -6.97 -0.75
N ALA A 16 -13.72 -8.25 -0.42
CA ALA A 16 -14.01 -8.80 0.90
C ALA A 16 -12.96 -8.45 1.97
N TYR A 17 -11.73 -8.12 1.57
CA TYR A 17 -10.61 -7.99 2.51
C TYR A 17 -9.75 -6.73 2.30
N MET A 18 -9.79 -6.09 1.13
CA MET A 18 -8.95 -4.92 0.82
C MET A 18 -9.12 -3.74 1.78
N ASP A 19 -10.31 -3.58 2.39
CA ASP A 19 -10.56 -2.49 3.33
C ASP A 19 -9.65 -2.62 4.56
N HIS A 20 -9.47 -3.84 5.09
CA HIS A 20 -8.63 -4.06 6.26
C HIS A 20 -7.17 -3.75 5.97
N CYS A 21 -6.67 -4.18 4.80
CA CYS A 21 -5.34 -3.85 4.31
C CYS A 21 -5.13 -2.32 4.27
N ILE A 22 -6.03 -1.59 3.60
CA ILE A 22 -5.93 -0.13 3.43
C ILE A 22 -6.05 0.61 4.76
N GLU A 23 -7.01 0.24 5.60
CA GLU A 23 -7.22 0.83 6.92
C GLU A 23 -6.00 0.66 7.82
N SER A 24 -5.43 -0.55 7.87
CA SER A 24 -4.24 -0.82 8.69
C SER A 24 -3.04 0.06 8.31
N ILE A 25 -2.86 0.35 7.01
CA ILE A 25 -1.81 1.25 6.51
C ILE A 25 -2.13 2.70 6.89
N LEU A 26 -3.37 3.16 6.69
CA LEU A 26 -3.77 4.53 7.01
C LEU A 26 -3.64 4.82 8.51
N GLU A 27 -4.10 3.91 9.36
CA GLU A 27 -4.01 4.02 10.81
C GLU A 27 -2.57 3.96 11.29
N GLY A 28 -1.80 2.98 10.82
CA GLY A 28 -0.38 2.84 11.18
C GLY A 28 0.49 4.01 10.75
N THR A 29 0.12 4.70 9.67
CA THR A 29 0.81 5.91 9.20
C THR A 29 0.28 7.19 9.83
N GLY A 30 -0.83 7.13 10.58
CA GLY A 30 -1.50 8.29 11.14
C GLY A 30 -2.00 9.26 10.06
N TYR A 31 -2.40 8.75 8.89
CA TYR A 31 -2.83 9.53 7.73
C TYR A 31 -1.81 10.57 7.25
N ALA A 32 -0.50 10.27 7.38
CA ALA A 32 0.55 11.22 7.03
C ALA A 32 0.59 11.52 5.52
N GLU A 33 0.62 12.80 5.15
CA GLU A 33 0.60 13.23 3.74
C GLU A 33 1.91 12.96 2.98
N ASP A 34 2.99 12.59 3.66
CA ASP A 34 4.23 12.08 3.02
C ASP A 34 4.17 10.57 2.72
N VAL A 35 3.04 9.91 2.97
CA VAL A 35 2.77 8.55 2.51
C VAL A 35 1.93 8.58 1.23
N GLU A 36 2.17 7.63 0.34
CA GLU A 36 1.35 7.34 -0.83
C GLU A 36 0.86 5.89 -0.76
N ILE A 37 -0.39 5.66 -1.14
CA ILE A 37 -0.95 4.33 -1.36
C ILE A 37 -1.44 4.28 -2.82
N ILE A 38 -0.99 3.26 -3.54
CA ILE A 38 -1.45 2.98 -4.90
C ILE A 38 -2.18 1.65 -4.88
N ILE A 39 -3.50 1.72 -5.04
CA ILE A 39 -4.35 0.55 -5.23
C ILE A 39 -4.34 0.22 -6.72
N VAL A 40 -3.98 -1.00 -7.07
CA VAL A 40 -4.00 -1.47 -8.46
C VAL A 40 -5.03 -2.58 -8.59
N ASP A 41 -6.16 -2.27 -9.22
CA ASP A 41 -7.13 -3.28 -9.64
C ASP A 41 -6.67 -3.95 -10.93
N ASP A 42 -6.31 -5.24 -10.84
CA ASP A 42 -5.82 -6.08 -11.94
C ASP A 42 -6.96 -6.74 -12.72
N GLY A 43 -7.95 -5.94 -13.10
CA GLY A 43 -9.08 -6.38 -13.92
C GLY A 43 -10.06 -7.29 -13.17
N SER A 44 -10.42 -6.91 -11.94
CA SER A 44 -11.46 -7.60 -11.17
C SER A 44 -12.80 -7.56 -11.90
N ALA A 45 -13.52 -8.68 -11.90
CA ALA A 45 -14.77 -8.83 -12.64
C ALA A 45 -15.86 -9.60 -11.89
N LYS A 46 -15.53 -10.14 -10.72
CA LYS A 46 -16.44 -10.99 -9.94
C LYS A 46 -17.01 -10.28 -8.71
N ASP A 47 -16.53 -9.09 -8.39
CA ASP A 47 -16.90 -8.33 -7.21
C ASP A 47 -16.76 -6.81 -7.43
N GLU A 48 -16.89 -6.06 -6.34
CA GLU A 48 -16.89 -4.60 -6.33
C GLU A 48 -15.50 -3.98 -6.10
N THR A 49 -14.41 -4.75 -6.25
CA THR A 49 -13.03 -4.26 -6.06
C THR A 49 -12.74 -2.95 -6.80
N PRO A 50 -13.13 -2.78 -8.09
CA PRO A 50 -12.82 -1.54 -8.81
C PRO A 50 -13.53 -0.33 -8.18
N ALA A 51 -14.82 -0.48 -7.84
CA ALA A 51 -15.61 0.60 -7.25
C ALA A 51 -15.10 0.98 -5.85
N LYS A 52 -14.67 0.00 -5.05
CA LYS A 52 -14.06 0.25 -3.73
C LYS A 52 -12.72 0.97 -3.85
N ALA A 53 -11.88 0.59 -4.83
CA ALA A 53 -10.62 1.28 -5.08
C ALA A 53 -10.85 2.77 -5.41
N ASP A 54 -11.83 3.06 -6.27
CA ASP A 54 -12.23 4.43 -6.60
C ASP A 54 -12.73 5.19 -5.36
N GLU A 55 -13.57 4.58 -4.53
CA GLU A 55 -14.08 5.19 -3.30
C GLU A 55 -12.96 5.55 -2.31
N TRP A 56 -12.00 4.64 -2.09
CA TRP A 56 -10.83 4.89 -1.25
C TRP A 56 -9.98 6.05 -1.78
N ALA A 57 -9.77 6.10 -3.10
CA ALA A 57 -9.04 7.18 -3.75
C ALA A 57 -9.77 8.53 -3.65
N GLU A 58 -11.11 8.55 -3.77
CA GLU A 58 -11.91 9.77 -3.60
C GLU A 58 -11.83 10.28 -2.14
N ARG A 59 -12.06 9.37 -1.18
CA ARG A 59 -12.10 9.69 0.26
C ARG A 59 -10.76 10.20 0.80
N HIS A 60 -9.64 9.69 0.26
CA HIS A 60 -8.29 10.02 0.71
C HIS A 60 -7.39 10.51 -0.42
N SER A 61 -7.90 11.38 -1.30
CA SER A 61 -7.23 11.85 -2.54
C SER A 61 -5.83 12.46 -2.41
N LYS A 62 -5.39 12.84 -1.20
CA LYS A 62 -4.01 13.30 -0.95
C LYS A 62 -2.99 12.16 -0.72
N ILE A 63 -3.49 10.98 -0.37
CA ILE A 63 -2.71 9.82 0.06
C ILE A 63 -2.93 8.65 -0.91
N ILE A 64 -4.15 8.41 -1.36
CA ILE A 64 -4.54 7.23 -2.14
C ILE A 64 -4.79 7.57 -3.61
N ARG A 65 -4.31 6.69 -4.49
CA ARG A 65 -4.64 6.67 -5.92
C ARG A 65 -5.09 5.27 -6.33
N ALA A 66 -6.14 5.18 -7.14
CA ALA A 66 -6.57 3.96 -7.79
C ALA A 66 -6.05 3.90 -9.23
N ILE A 67 -5.65 2.71 -9.67
CA ILE A 67 -5.23 2.41 -11.04
C ILE A 67 -5.93 1.12 -11.45
N HIS A 68 -6.53 1.12 -12.64
CA HIS A 68 -7.18 -0.05 -13.23
C HIS A 68 -6.41 -0.51 -14.45
N GLN A 69 -6.26 -1.83 -14.61
CA GLN A 69 -5.66 -2.45 -15.77
C GLN A 69 -6.42 -3.71 -16.19
N GLU A 70 -6.14 -4.22 -17.39
CA GLU A 70 -6.55 -5.58 -17.75
C GLU A 70 -5.73 -6.59 -16.92
N ASN A 71 -6.36 -7.72 -16.57
CA ASN A 71 -5.71 -8.77 -15.77
C ASN A 71 -4.41 -9.25 -16.42
N GLY A 72 -3.30 -8.90 -15.77
CA GLY A 72 -1.94 -9.30 -16.12
C GLY A 72 -1.29 -10.22 -15.08
N GLY A 73 -2.02 -10.54 -14.01
CA GLY A 73 -1.54 -11.27 -12.85
C GLY A 73 -0.86 -10.37 -11.82
N HIS A 74 -0.72 -10.90 -10.61
CA HIS A 74 -0.18 -10.20 -9.44
C HIS A 74 1.11 -9.40 -9.73
N GLY A 75 2.10 -10.00 -10.39
CA GLY A 75 3.35 -9.32 -10.72
C GLY A 75 3.17 -8.12 -11.66
N ALA A 76 2.20 -8.15 -12.59
CA ALA A 76 1.90 -7.01 -13.44
C ALA A 76 1.31 -5.86 -12.62
N ALA A 77 0.42 -6.17 -11.66
CA ALA A 77 -0.17 -5.19 -10.76
C ALA A 77 0.89 -4.54 -9.85
N VAL A 78 1.80 -5.33 -9.25
CA VAL A 78 2.93 -4.81 -8.48
C VAL A 78 3.79 -3.86 -9.32
N MET A 79 4.15 -4.27 -10.53
CA MET A 79 4.96 -3.44 -11.42
C MET A 79 4.24 -2.16 -11.84
N GLN A 80 2.90 -2.20 -11.97
CA GLN A 80 2.11 -1.01 -12.24
C GLN A 80 2.14 -0.03 -11.08
N ALA A 81 2.09 -0.50 -9.83
CA ALA A 81 2.28 0.33 -8.65
C ALA A 81 3.68 0.96 -8.63
N VAL A 82 4.75 0.16 -8.85
CA VAL A 82 6.14 0.64 -8.89
C VAL A 82 6.34 1.74 -9.93
N ARG A 83 5.78 1.58 -11.13
CA ARG A 83 5.90 2.59 -12.21
C ARG A 83 5.23 3.93 -11.89
N ASN A 84 4.25 3.92 -10.99
CA ASN A 84 3.46 5.09 -10.62
C ASN A 84 3.81 5.66 -9.24
N ALA A 85 4.71 4.99 -8.51
CA ALA A 85 5.16 5.37 -7.19
C ALA A 85 5.97 6.68 -7.22
N SER A 86 5.73 7.52 -6.22
CA SER A 86 6.46 8.77 -6.00
C SER A 86 7.25 8.81 -4.68
N GLY A 87 7.15 7.74 -3.88
CA GLY A 87 7.91 7.53 -2.66
C GLY A 87 9.40 7.32 -2.91
N VAL A 88 10.24 7.76 -1.96
CA VAL A 88 11.67 7.39 -1.93
C VAL A 88 11.83 5.88 -1.73
N TYR A 89 10.97 5.29 -0.90
CA TYR A 89 10.88 3.85 -0.67
C TYR A 89 9.58 3.28 -1.26
N PHE A 90 9.58 1.97 -1.51
CA PHE A 90 8.41 1.23 -1.96
C PHE A 90 8.20 -0.02 -1.10
N LYS A 91 6.95 -0.31 -0.72
CA LYS A 91 6.56 -1.55 -0.07
C LYS A 91 5.31 -2.11 -0.74
N ASN A 92 5.37 -3.35 -1.18
CA ASN A 92 4.18 -4.09 -1.59
C ASN A 92 3.47 -4.63 -0.34
N VAL A 93 2.14 -4.52 -0.30
CA VAL A 93 1.29 -5.16 0.70
C VAL A 93 0.15 -5.85 -0.04
N ASP A 94 0.05 -7.16 0.08
CA ASP A 94 -1.00 -7.91 -0.60
C ASP A 94 -2.37 -7.54 -0.01
N SER A 95 -3.40 -7.54 -0.86
CA SER A 95 -4.70 -6.98 -0.47
C SER A 95 -5.38 -7.78 0.64
N ASP A 96 -5.03 -9.06 0.79
CA ASP A 96 -5.47 -10.00 1.83
C ASP A 96 -4.58 -10.01 3.09
N ASP A 97 -3.51 -9.22 3.12
CA ASP A 97 -2.66 -8.98 4.29
C ASP A 97 -2.92 -7.60 4.92
N TRP A 98 -2.35 -7.36 6.11
CA TRP A 98 -2.39 -6.08 6.79
C TRP A 98 -1.09 -5.80 7.52
N VAL A 99 -0.97 -4.59 8.07
CA VAL A 99 0.24 -4.15 8.79
C VAL A 99 -0.07 -3.79 10.23
N ASP A 100 0.88 -4.08 11.12
CA ASP A 100 0.81 -3.62 12.51
C ASP A 100 1.10 -2.11 12.62
N ALA A 101 0.26 -1.39 13.35
CA ALA A 101 0.32 0.07 13.42
C ALA A 101 1.61 0.58 14.08
N GLU A 102 2.07 -0.07 15.16
CA GLU A 102 3.31 0.32 15.84
C GLU A 102 4.53 0.05 14.95
N ALA A 103 4.55 -1.09 14.26
CA ALA A 103 5.61 -1.45 13.32
C ALA A 103 5.70 -0.48 12.15
N VAL A 104 4.56 -0.06 11.57
CA VAL A 104 4.51 0.93 10.48
C VAL A 104 4.99 2.29 10.96
N SER A 105 4.56 2.73 12.14
CA SER A 105 4.99 3.99 12.74
C SER A 105 6.51 4.02 12.95
N ALA A 106 7.07 2.94 13.51
CA ALA A 106 8.51 2.80 13.71
C ALA A 106 9.29 2.74 12.38
N LEU A 107 8.80 2.00 11.39
CA LEU A 107 9.37 1.97 10.04
C LEU A 107 9.41 3.38 9.45
N LEU A 108 8.29 4.11 9.50
CA LEU A 108 8.18 5.43 8.90
C LEU A 108 9.12 6.44 9.56
N ALA A 109 9.26 6.41 10.89
CA ALA A 109 10.25 7.20 11.61
C ALA A 109 11.68 6.90 11.15
N GLN A 110 12.02 5.61 10.97
CA GLN A 110 13.34 5.20 10.52
C GLN A 110 13.63 5.62 9.07
N LEU A 111 12.66 5.46 8.15
CA LEU A 111 12.82 5.86 6.75
C LEU A 111 13.02 7.38 6.61
N ARG A 112 12.24 8.17 7.36
CA ARG A 112 12.41 9.63 7.43
C ARG A 112 13.79 10.00 7.94
N HIS A 113 14.26 9.32 8.97
CA HIS A 113 15.60 9.55 9.52
C HIS A 113 16.71 9.29 8.49
N PHE A 114 16.64 8.20 7.73
CA PHE A 114 17.59 7.93 6.64
C PHE A 114 17.58 9.04 5.58
N ILE A 115 16.38 9.51 5.18
CA ILE A 115 16.23 10.59 4.21
C ILE A 115 16.84 11.90 4.74
N GLU A 116 16.57 12.24 6.00
CA GLU A 116 17.09 13.45 6.66
C GLU A 116 18.62 13.46 6.74
N LEU A 117 19.23 12.31 7.01
CA LEU A 117 20.69 12.16 7.06
C LEU A 117 21.35 12.04 5.68
N GLY A 118 20.56 11.86 4.61
CA GLY A 118 21.08 11.56 3.28
C GLY A 118 21.73 10.17 3.19
N GLU A 119 21.32 9.24 4.06
CA GLU A 119 21.78 7.86 4.01
C GLU A 119 21.09 7.11 2.87
N HIS A 120 21.89 6.48 2.02
CA HIS A 120 21.40 5.67 0.92
C HIS A 120 21.23 4.22 1.38
N VAL A 121 20.03 3.90 1.88
CA VAL A 121 19.66 2.55 2.29
C VAL A 121 18.86 1.89 1.16
N ASP A 122 19.42 0.85 0.55
CA ASP A 122 18.79 0.17 -0.59
C ASP A 122 17.64 -0.77 -0.19
N LEU A 123 17.68 -1.33 1.03
CA LEU A 123 16.70 -2.29 1.52
C LEU A 123 16.52 -2.21 3.02
N VAL A 124 15.26 -2.11 3.46
CA VAL A 124 14.85 -2.26 4.86
C VAL A 124 13.93 -3.47 4.97
N ILE A 125 14.22 -4.36 5.90
CA ILE A 125 13.43 -5.58 6.13
C ILE A 125 12.75 -5.45 7.49
N THR A 126 11.43 -5.56 7.50
CA THR A 126 10.63 -5.70 8.72
C THR A 126 10.25 -7.17 8.93
N ASN A 127 10.00 -7.56 10.18
CA ASN A 127 9.49 -8.90 10.47
C ASN A 127 8.02 -9.06 10.03
N TYR A 128 7.52 -10.29 10.04
CA TYR A 128 6.11 -10.61 9.82
C TYR A 128 5.61 -11.61 10.87
N VAL A 129 4.30 -11.68 11.04
CA VAL A 129 3.62 -12.68 11.86
C VAL A 129 2.62 -13.40 10.97
N TYR A 130 2.51 -14.72 11.14
CA TYR A 130 1.48 -15.50 10.46
C TYR A 130 0.32 -15.70 11.43
N GLU A 131 -0.84 -15.15 11.10
CA GLU A 131 -2.04 -15.30 11.92
C GLU A 131 -2.97 -16.34 11.28
N HIS A 132 -3.17 -17.45 11.98
CA HIS A 132 -4.20 -18.42 11.62
C HIS A 132 -5.52 -17.94 12.20
N VAL A 133 -6.30 -17.23 11.40
CA VAL A 133 -7.68 -16.89 11.74
C VAL A 133 -8.50 -18.17 11.49
N GLU A 134 -8.83 -18.91 12.54
CA GLU A 134 -9.81 -20.00 12.45
C GLU A 134 -11.20 -19.35 12.29
N ASP A 135 -11.92 -19.71 11.21
CA ASP A 135 -13.33 -19.34 10.97
C ASP A 135 -14.28 -19.91 12.04
#